data_AF-A0A371I999-F1
#
_entry.id   AF-A0A371I999-F1
#
_cell.length_a   1.000
_cell.length_b   1.000
_cell.length_c   1.000
_cell.angle_alpha   90.00
_cell.angle_beta   90.00
_cell.angle_gamma   90.00
#
_symmetry.space_group_name_H-M   'P 1'
#
loop_
_entity.id
_entity.type
_entity.pdbx_description
1 polymer ?
#
loop_
_entity_poly.entity_id
_entity_poly.type
_entity_poly.pdbx_seq_one_letter_code
_entity_poly.pdbx_strand_id
1 'polypeptide(L)' 'MMHKEVELYVDNMIAKLRLNPAKCTFGVKTGKLLGFIVNQRGIKVNLDKVRAIWNMPPPRIETEVRGFLGWVNYIARFIS' A
#
# COMPACT_ATOMS: atom_id res chain seq x y z
N MET A 1 -23.96 9.56 -1.34
CA MET A 1 -24.21 10.35 -2.57
C MET A 1 -22.96 10.37 -3.45
N MET A 2 -21.82 10.89 -2.95
CA MET A 2 -20.53 10.97 -3.67
C MET A 2 -19.98 9.62 -4.21
N HIS A 3 -20.15 8.52 -3.47
CA HIS A 3 -19.63 7.20 -3.88
C HIS A 3 -20.26 6.67 -5.18
N LYS A 4 -21.58 6.81 -5.36
CA LYS A 4 -22.29 6.28 -6.54
C LYS A 4 -21.99 7.08 -7.81
N GLU A 5 -21.84 8.40 -7.71
CA GLU A 5 -21.51 9.25 -8.86
C GLU A 5 -20.07 9.03 -9.33
N VAL A 6 -19.13 8.89 -8.39
CA VAL A 6 -17.73 8.56 -8.73
C VAL A 6 -17.63 7.16 -9.32
N GLU A 7 -18.37 6.18 -8.79
CA GLU A 7 -18.45 4.84 -9.38
C GLU A 7 -18.99 4.87 -10.80
N LEU A 8 -20.14 5.52 -11.03
CA LEU A 8 -20.72 5.69 -12.36
C LEU A 8 -19.79 6.43 -13.33
N TYR A 9 -19.07 7.44 -12.86
CA TYR A 9 -18.14 8.20 -13.68
C TYR A 9 -16.93 7.34 -14.10
N VAL A 10 -16.33 6.63 -13.16
CA VAL A 10 -15.14 5.79 -13.44
C VAL A 10 -15.51 4.58 -14.30
N ASP A 11 -16.62 3.91 -14.01
CA ASP A 11 -17.08 2.72 -14.74
C ASP A 11 -17.42 3.03 -16.22
N ASN A 12 -17.87 4.26 -16.51
CA ASN A 12 -18.19 4.69 -17.87
C ASN A 12 -16.99 5.21 -18.67
N MET A 13 -15.89 5.59 -18.02
CA MET A 13 -14.79 6.31 -18.66
C MET A 13 -13.63 5.40 -19.11
N ILE A 14 -13.44 4.23 -18.49
CA ILE A 14 -12.27 3.38 -18.78
C ILE A 14 -12.71 1.96 -19.18
N ALA A 15 -12.75 1.71 -20.49
CA ALA A 15 -12.57 0.37 -21.10
C ALA A 15 -13.39 -0.81 -20.51
N LYS A 16 -14.65 -0.60 -20.11
CA LYS A 16 -15.52 -1.63 -19.47
C LYS A 16 -14.97 -2.20 -18.16
N LEU A 17 -14.07 -1.50 -17.48
CA LEU A 17 -13.65 -1.86 -16.12
C LEU A 17 -14.75 -1.46 -15.13
N ARG A 18 -14.99 -2.31 -14.14
CA ARG A 18 -15.90 -2.03 -13.03
C ARG A 18 -15.11 -1.91 -11.73
N LEU A 19 -15.40 -0.89 -10.96
CA LEU A 19 -14.86 -0.75 -9.62
C LEU A 19 -15.47 -1.80 -8.67
N ASN A 20 -14.73 -2.12 -7.62
CA ASN A 20 -15.25 -2.89 -6.48
C ASN A 20 -15.47 -1.92 -5.32
N PRO A 21 -16.73 -1.49 -5.06
CA PRO A 21 -17.05 -0.51 -4.02
C PRO A 21 -16.49 -0.88 -2.64
N ALA A 22 -16.48 -2.18 -2.31
CA ALA A 22 -16.00 -2.67 -1.01
C ALA A 22 -14.48 -2.52 -0.83
N LYS A 23 -13.72 -2.32 -1.92
CA LYS A 23 -12.26 -2.15 -1.90
C LYS A 23 -11.84 -0.71 -2.22
N CYS A 24 -12.76 0.16 -2.59
CA CYS A 24 -12.47 1.52 -3.00
C CYS A 24 -12.74 2.52 -1.87
N THR A 25 -11.80 3.45 -1.68
CA THR A 25 -11.94 4.57 -0.75
C THR A 25 -11.76 5.88 -1.49
N PHE A 26 -12.73 6.80 -1.36
CA PHE A 26 -12.74 8.07 -2.07
C PHE A 26 -12.83 9.25 -1.10
N GLY A 27 -12.19 10.38 -1.44
CA GLY A 27 -12.31 11.62 -0.68
C GLY A 27 -11.74 11.60 0.75
N VAL A 28 -10.93 10.59 1.10
CA VAL A 28 -10.36 10.45 2.45
C VAL A 28 -9.10 11.33 2.61
N LYS A 29 -8.92 11.93 3.79
CA LYS A 29 -7.71 12.72 4.13
C LYS A 29 -6.45 11.85 4.26
N THR A 30 -6.62 10.57 4.58
CA THR A 30 -5.55 9.58 4.73
C THR A 30 -6.07 8.24 4.25
N GLY A 31 -5.27 7.53 3.45
CA GLY A 31 -5.63 6.22 2.89
C GLY A 31 -4.46 5.24 2.92
N LYS A 32 -4.77 3.96 2.67
CA LYS A 32 -3.77 2.90 2.49
C LYS A 32 -3.63 2.60 0.99
N LEU A 33 -2.42 2.67 0.46
CA LEU A 33 -2.12 2.32 -0.94
C LEU A 33 -0.83 1.51 -0.99
N LEU A 34 -0.88 0.32 -1.62
CA LEU A 34 0.24 -0.62 -1.70
C LEU A 34 0.85 -0.96 -0.32
N GLY A 35 0.07 -0.85 0.76
CA GLY A 35 0.53 -1.04 2.13
C GLY A 35 1.41 0.09 2.68
N PHE A 36 1.39 1.27 2.07
CA PHE A 36 1.85 2.53 2.64
C PHE A 36 0.66 3.37 3.09
N ILE A 37 0.91 4.33 3.98
CA ILE A 37 -0.05 5.34 4.38
C ILE A 37 0.17 6.57 3.50
N VAL A 38 -0.87 7.05 2.84
CA VAL A 38 -0.82 8.23 1.97
C VAL A 38 -1.72 9.31 2.55
N ASN A 39 -1.19 10.51 2.69
CA ASN A 39 -1.95 11.69 3.10
C ASN A 39 -1.39 12.96 2.46
N GLN A 40 -1.94 14.12 2.84
CA GLN A 40 -1.52 15.43 2.32
C GLN A 40 -0.04 15.76 2.54
N ARG A 41 0.63 15.12 3.52
CA ARG A 41 2.07 15.31 3.79
C ARG A 41 2.96 14.35 3.00
N GLY A 42 2.37 13.50 2.15
CA GLY A 42 3.08 12.52 1.32
C GLY A 42 2.85 11.07 1.75
N ILE A 43 3.81 10.21 1.37
CA ILE A 43 3.79 8.77 1.63
C ILE A 43 4.54 8.50 2.93
N LYS A 44 3.93 7.72 3.83
CA LYS A 44 4.54 7.26 5.07
C LYS A 44 4.60 5.74 5.10
N VAL A 45 5.67 5.22 5.72
CA VAL A 45 5.79 3.78 5.99
C VAL A 45 4.68 3.33 6.94
N ASN A 46 4.08 2.17 6.68
CA ASN A 46 3.19 1.54 7.64
C ASN A 46 4.03 0.88 8.75
N LEU A 47 3.80 1.27 10.00
CA LEU A 47 4.46 0.68 11.18
C LEU A 47 4.24 -0.83 11.28
N ASP A 48 3.11 -1.36 10.78
CA ASP A 48 2.86 -2.80 10.76
C ASP A 48 3.90 -3.54 9.89
N LYS A 49 4.28 -2.94 8.74
CA LYS A 49 5.30 -3.52 7.85
C LYS A 49 6.69 -3.45 8.49
N VAL A 50 7.02 -2.34 9.16
CA VAL A 50 8.29 -2.20 9.88
C VAL A 50 8.38 -3.24 11.00
N ARG A 51 7.30 -3.41 11.77
CA ARG A 51 7.24 -4.42 12.84
C ARG A 51 7.36 -5.84 12.30
N ALA A 52 6.75 -6.14 11.15
CA ALA A 52 6.90 -7.44 10.51
C ALA A 52 8.36 -7.73 10.14
N ILE A 53 9.08 -6.76 9.59
CA ILE A 53 10.51 -6.90 9.27
C ILE A 53 11.34 -7.07 10.55
N TRP A 54 11.07 -6.25 11.57
CA TRP A 54 11.78 -6.30 12.84
C TRP A 54 11.62 -7.65 13.56
N ASN A 55 10.45 -8.26 13.46
CA ASN A 55 10.13 -9.52 14.11
C ASN A 55 10.49 -10.75 13.26
N MET A 56 11.09 -10.59 12.07
CA MET A 56 11.55 -11.74 11.30
C MET A 56 12.67 -12.47 12.04
N PRO A 57 12.66 -13.82 12.07
CA PRO A 57 13.77 -14.58 12.63
C PRO A 57 15.05 -14.32 11.82
N PRO A 58 16.23 -14.45 12.44
CA PRO A 58 17.49 -14.33 11.71
C PRO A 58 17.55 -15.33 10.55
N PRO A 59 17.84 -14.86 9.31
CA PRO A 59 17.95 -15.74 8.16
C PRO A 59 19.14 -16.68 8.32
N ARG A 60 18.95 -17.95 7.95
CA ARG A 60 19.95 -19.02 8.09
C ARG A 60 20.53 -19.46 6.75
N ILE A 61 19.81 -19.23 5.65
CA ILE A 61 20.22 -19.60 4.29
C ILE A 61 20.19 -18.40 3.35
N GLU A 62 20.93 -18.50 2.24
CA GLU A 62 21.10 -17.40 1.29
C GLU A 62 19.77 -16.90 0.70
N THR A 63 18.83 -17.80 0.41
CA THR A 63 17.51 -17.43 -0.13
C THR A 63 16.71 -16.57 0.85
N GLU A 64 16.80 -16.86 2.14
CA GLU A 64 16.16 -16.06 3.20
C GLU A 64 16.82 -14.68 3.31
N VAL A 65 18.15 -14.60 3.19
CA VAL A 65 18.89 -13.33 3.17
C VAL A 65 18.42 -12.46 2.00
N ARG A 66 18.34 -13.03 0.79
CA ARG A 66 17.84 -12.32 -0.40
C ARG A 66 16.40 -11.85 -0.22
N GLY A 67 15.54 -12.68 0.39
CA GLY A 67 14.16 -12.32 0.72
C GLY A 67 14.09 -11.14 1.70
N PHE A 68 14.85 -11.21 2.80
CA PHE A 68 14.96 -10.13 3.78
C PHE A 68 15.43 -8.81 3.15
N LEU A 69 16.48 -8.86 2.33
CA LEU A 69 16.97 -7.68 1.60
C LEU A 69 15.91 -7.10 0.67
N GLY A 70 15.07 -7.94 0.04
CA GLY A 70 13.92 -7.49 -0.74
C GLY A 70 12.91 -6.68 0.09
N TRP A 71 12.58 -7.16 1.29
CA TRP A 71 11.69 -6.46 2.22
C TRP A 71 12.27 -5.14 2.74
N VAL A 72 13.56 -5.11 3.06
CA VAL A 72 14.25 -3.88 3.48
C VAL A 72 14.31 -2.88 2.32
N ASN A 73 14.68 -3.33 1.11
CA ASN A 73 14.74 -2.48 -0.07
C ASN A 73 13.38 -1.86 -0.42
N TYR A 74 12.28 -2.58 -0.18
CA TYR A 74 10.94 -2.07 -0.39
C TYR A 74 10.63 -0.80 0.44
N ILE A 75 11.24 -0.66 1.62
CA ILE A 75 11.09 0.50 2.51
C ILE A 75 12.35 1.40 2.57
N ALA A 76 13.40 1.11 1.79
CA ALA A 76 14.71 1.74 1.92
C ALA A 76 14.69 3.28 1.85
N ARG A 77 13.74 3.86 1.10
CA ARG A 77 13.58 5.33 1.01
C ARG A 77 13.29 6.04 2.34
N PHE A 78 12.87 5.28 3.37
CA PHE A 78 12.51 5.80 4.70
C PHE A 78 13.61 5.55 5.74
N ILE A 79 14.73 4.94 5.34
CA ILE A 79 15.90 4.68 6.17
C ILE A 79 16.88 5.83 5.90
N SER A 80 17.33 6.51 6.97
CA SER A 80 18.32 7.60 6.92
C SER A 80 19.66 7.12 7.42
#